data_AF-A0AB39D350-F1
#
_entry.id   AF-A0AB39D350-F1
#
_cell.length_a   1.000
_cell.length_b   1.000
_cell.length_c   1.000
_cell.angle_alpha   90.00
_cell.angle_beta   90.00
_cell.angle_gamma   90.00
#
_symmetry.space_group_name_H-M   'P 1'
#
loop_
_entity.id
_entity.type
_entity.pdbx_description
1 polymer ?
#
loop_
_entity_poly.entity_id
_entity_poly.type
_entity_poly.pdbx_seq_one_letter_code
_entity_poly.pdbx_strand_id
1 'polypeptide(L)'
;MIEKTTTVVIRNRWTNEPIYTTDIPADTPSGMQTRVALEKAASDRADLGGAYLGGAYLGGADLGGAYLGGAYLGGAYLGGADLRGADLGGADLRGADLRDANLGDANLGGANLGGANLGDANLGGANLGGANLGGADLGGANLGGADLGGVAGLWDAVGDRVHIKSLQIETWGVTYTATHMQIGCQLHTLERWWGFSDEQISRMDSRALEWWRRWKPVLQQIIAMSPAEPGGEKQAEEPAPAEPVAEAAK
;
A
#
# COMPACT_ATOMS: atom_id res chain seq x y z
N MET A 1 -10.01 4.56 45.73
CA MET A 1 -9.77 5.83 45.03
C MET A 1 -10.41 5.71 43.66
N ILE A 2 -11.20 6.69 43.23
CA ILE A 2 -11.73 6.72 41.86
C ILE A 2 -10.57 7.18 40.98
N GLU A 3 -10.11 6.33 40.06
CA GLU A 3 -9.11 6.74 39.06
C GLU A 3 -9.69 7.87 38.23
N LYS A 4 -8.95 8.98 38.09
CA LYS A 4 -9.37 10.09 37.25
C LYS A 4 -9.26 9.65 35.79
N THR A 5 -10.31 9.86 35.01
CA THR A 5 -10.33 9.56 33.59
C THR A 5 -10.55 10.82 32.74
N THR A 6 -10.12 10.74 31.49
CA THR A 6 -10.41 11.73 30.44
C THR A 6 -11.08 11.01 29.28
N THR A 7 -12.15 11.59 28.74
CA THR A 7 -12.85 11.04 27.57
C THR A 7 -12.13 11.40 26.27
N VAL A 8 -11.88 10.40 25.44
CA VAL A 8 -11.35 10.56 24.08
C VAL A 8 -12.40 10.10 23.07
N VAL A 9 -12.52 10.83 21.96
CA VAL A 9 -13.46 10.54 20.89
C VAL A 9 -12.70 10.39 19.57
N ILE A 10 -12.79 9.22 18.96
CA ILE A 10 -12.36 8.97 17.58
C ILE A 10 -13.51 9.36 16.66
N ARG A 11 -13.23 10.15 15.63
CA ARG A 11 -14.24 10.74 14.73
C ARG A 11 -14.09 10.24 13.30
N ASN A 12 -15.20 10.23 12.59
CA ASN A 12 -15.22 9.94 11.16
C ASN A 12 -14.66 11.12 10.36
N ARG A 13 -13.77 10.84 9.41
CA ARG A 13 -13.08 11.85 8.58
C ARG A 13 -14.00 12.61 7.62
N TRP A 14 -15.16 12.07 7.29
CA TRP A 14 -16.10 12.67 6.34
C TRP A 14 -17.24 13.40 7.06
N THR A 15 -17.80 12.81 8.11
CA THR A 15 -18.98 13.37 8.81
C THR A 15 -18.62 14.13 10.09
N ASN A 16 -17.40 13.94 10.62
CA ASN A 16 -16.97 14.43 11.93
C ASN A 16 -17.78 13.85 13.12
N GLU A 17 -18.65 12.87 12.87
CA GLU A 17 -19.42 12.20 13.91
C GLU A 17 -18.52 11.26 14.75
N PRO A 18 -18.82 11.07 16.05
CA PRO A 18 -18.13 10.08 16.87
C PRO A 18 -18.29 8.67 16.30
N ILE A 19 -17.17 7.99 16.06
CA ILE A 19 -17.14 6.55 15.73
C ILE A 19 -17.00 5.74 17.02
N TYR A 20 -16.11 6.17 17.90
CA TYR A 20 -15.82 5.47 19.14
C TYR A 20 -15.49 6.48 20.24
N THR A 21 -16.01 6.24 21.44
CA THR A 21 -15.78 7.09 22.62
C THR A 21 -15.35 6.19 23.76
N THR A 22 -14.26 6.54 24.44
CA THR A 22 -13.82 5.84 25.64
C THR A 22 -13.21 6.80 26.63
N ASP A 23 -13.33 6.43 27.91
CA ASP A 23 -12.54 7.00 28.97
C ASP A 23 -11.19 6.30 29.05
N ILE A 24 -10.12 7.08 29.23
CA ILE A 24 -8.74 6.64 29.44
C ILE A 24 -8.19 7.28 30.73
N PRO A 25 -7.09 6.77 31.32
CA PRO A 25 -6.47 7.40 32.49
C PRO A 25 -6.14 8.87 32.22
N ALA A 26 -6.51 9.76 33.15
CA ALA A 26 -6.38 11.21 32.95
C ALA A 26 -4.93 11.70 32.89
N ASP A 27 -3.98 10.91 33.38
CA ASP A 27 -2.55 11.14 33.33
C ASP A 27 -1.89 10.62 32.03
N THR A 28 -2.66 10.03 31.10
CA THR A 28 -2.17 9.63 29.78
C THR A 28 -1.61 10.86 29.04
N PRO A 29 -0.32 10.85 28.63
CA PRO A 29 0.28 11.94 27.88
C PRO A 29 -0.56 12.29 26.66
N SER A 30 -0.77 13.59 26.39
CA SER A 30 -1.67 14.07 25.32
C SER A 30 -1.42 13.41 23.97
N GLY A 31 -0.15 13.21 23.60
CA GLY A 31 0.23 12.54 22.35
C GLY A 31 -0.13 11.04 22.30
N MET A 32 -0.29 10.36 23.43
CA MET A 32 -0.64 8.94 23.50
C MET A 32 -2.14 8.69 23.67
N GLN A 33 -2.95 9.72 23.95
CA GLN A 33 -4.38 9.56 24.21
C GLN A 33 -5.10 8.90 23.03
N THR A 34 -4.78 9.32 21.80
CA THR A 34 -5.31 8.70 20.58
C THR A 34 -4.89 7.24 20.46
N ARG A 35 -3.63 6.91 20.75
CA ARG A 35 -3.14 5.52 20.71
C ARG A 35 -3.90 4.63 21.67
N VAL A 36 -4.00 5.03 22.94
CA VAL A 36 -4.69 4.25 23.99
C VAL A 36 -6.16 4.07 23.65
N ALA A 37 -6.83 5.13 23.16
CA ALA A 37 -8.22 5.03 22.73
C ALA A 37 -8.39 4.10 21.51
N LEU A 38 -7.44 4.12 20.58
CA LEU A 38 -7.47 3.30 19.36
C LEU A 38 -7.19 1.83 19.65
N GLU A 39 -6.19 1.52 20.49
CA GLU A 39 -5.89 0.17 20.96
C GLU A 39 -7.10 -0.43 21.67
N LYS A 40 -7.77 0.37 22.52
CA LYS A 40 -9.00 -0.07 23.16
C LYS A 40 -10.12 -0.33 22.15
N ALA A 41 -10.33 0.57 21.20
CA ALA A 41 -11.33 0.39 20.15
C ALA A 41 -11.06 -0.86 19.29
N ALA A 42 -9.79 -1.13 18.97
CA ALA A 42 -9.37 -2.34 18.27
C ALA A 42 -9.64 -3.60 19.10
N SER A 43 -9.32 -3.57 20.41
CA SER A 43 -9.61 -4.68 21.33
C SER A 43 -11.11 -4.97 21.47
N ASP A 44 -11.93 -3.92 21.41
CA ASP A 44 -13.39 -4.01 21.41
C ASP A 44 -13.96 -4.43 20.04
N ARG A 45 -13.10 -4.59 19.02
CA ARG A 45 -13.47 -4.86 17.62
C ARG A 45 -14.44 -3.81 17.06
N ALA A 46 -14.27 -2.55 17.46
CA ALA A 46 -15.03 -1.45 16.92
C ALA A 46 -14.74 -1.28 15.42
N ASP A 47 -15.77 -0.92 14.67
CA ASP A 47 -15.59 -0.44 13.30
C ASP A 47 -14.93 0.95 13.35
N LEU A 48 -13.68 1.03 12.91
CA LEU A 48 -12.90 2.27 12.83
C LEU A 48 -12.82 2.76 11.38
N GLY A 49 -13.73 2.30 10.53
CA GLY A 49 -13.86 2.69 9.14
C GLY A 49 -13.96 4.21 8.99
N GLY A 50 -13.05 4.79 8.22
CA GLY A 50 -12.99 6.24 8.04
C GLY A 50 -12.52 7.04 9.25
N ALA A 51 -11.90 6.43 10.26
CA ALA A 51 -11.37 7.16 11.40
C ALA A 51 -10.38 8.26 10.97
N TYR A 52 -10.49 9.43 11.58
CA TYR A 52 -9.55 10.54 11.38
C TYR A 52 -8.37 10.43 12.35
N LEU A 53 -7.24 9.94 11.86
CA LEU A 53 -6.03 9.60 12.62
C LEU A 53 -4.75 10.22 12.01
N GLY A 54 -4.91 11.27 11.19
CA GLY A 54 -3.78 11.91 10.51
C GLY A 54 -2.78 12.51 11.50
N GLY A 55 -1.49 12.24 11.29
CA GLY A 55 -0.42 12.69 12.18
C GLY A 55 -0.44 12.09 13.59
N ALA A 56 -1.26 11.08 13.86
CA ALA A 56 -1.36 10.47 15.18
C ALA A 56 -0.07 9.73 15.56
N TYR A 57 0.29 9.77 16.85
CA TYR A 57 1.40 9.00 17.41
C TYR A 57 0.92 7.61 17.82
N LEU A 58 1.11 6.65 16.92
CA LEU A 58 0.65 5.25 17.04
C LEU A 58 1.83 4.26 17.04
N GLY A 59 3.05 4.72 17.35
CA GLY A 59 4.23 3.88 17.38
C GLY A 59 4.09 2.76 18.42
N GLY A 60 4.37 1.53 17.99
CA GLY A 60 4.21 0.31 18.79
C GLY A 60 2.78 -0.02 19.18
N ALA A 61 1.76 0.58 18.56
CA ALA A 61 0.37 0.30 18.89
C ALA A 61 -0.04 -1.14 18.56
N ASP A 62 -0.88 -1.74 19.38
CA ASP A 62 -1.51 -3.03 19.10
C ASP A 62 -2.85 -2.81 18.37
N LEU A 63 -2.83 -3.02 17.05
CA LEU A 63 -3.94 -2.84 16.12
C LEU A 63 -4.18 -4.10 15.27
N GLY A 64 -3.75 -5.27 15.77
CA GLY A 64 -3.93 -6.54 15.08
C GLY A 64 -5.42 -6.82 14.80
N GLY A 65 -5.75 -7.05 13.53
CA GLY A 65 -7.12 -7.29 13.08
C GLY A 65 -8.06 -6.08 13.18
N ALA A 66 -7.55 -4.86 13.39
CA ALA A 66 -8.37 -3.66 13.49
C ALA A 66 -9.08 -3.33 12.16
N TYR A 67 -10.31 -2.82 12.25
CA TYR A 67 -11.12 -2.41 11.09
C TYR A 67 -10.91 -0.94 10.75
N LEU A 68 -9.89 -0.62 9.96
CA LEU A 68 -9.45 0.73 9.59
C LEU A 68 -9.73 1.08 8.11
N GLY A 69 -10.69 0.41 7.47
CA GLY A 69 -11.03 0.64 6.08
C GLY A 69 -11.33 2.12 5.77
N GLY A 70 -10.67 2.71 4.79
CA GLY A 70 -10.83 4.12 4.41
C GLY A 70 -10.36 5.15 5.46
N ALA A 71 -9.75 4.71 6.57
CA ALA A 71 -9.24 5.61 7.61
C ALA A 71 -8.22 6.61 7.05
N TYR A 72 -8.15 7.79 7.67
CA TYR A 72 -7.13 8.78 7.38
C TYR A 72 -5.97 8.63 8.35
N LEU A 73 -4.86 8.08 7.87
CA LEU A 73 -3.61 7.86 8.60
C LEU A 73 -2.45 8.65 7.97
N GLY A 74 -2.76 9.67 7.16
CA GLY A 74 -1.75 10.49 6.48
C GLY A 74 -0.78 11.12 7.47
N GLY A 75 0.51 10.87 7.28
CA GLY A 75 1.59 11.33 8.16
C GLY A 75 1.58 10.74 9.57
N ALA A 76 0.77 9.72 9.86
CA ALA A 76 0.76 9.09 11.18
C ALA A 76 2.08 8.35 11.47
N TYR A 77 2.46 8.31 12.75
CA TYR A 77 3.64 7.60 13.22
C TYR A 77 3.24 6.21 13.71
N LEU A 78 3.45 5.18 12.90
CA LEU A 78 3.08 3.78 13.13
C LEU A 78 4.31 2.86 13.28
N GLY A 79 5.50 3.44 13.50
CA GLY A 79 6.73 2.66 13.60
C GLY A 79 6.63 1.56 14.66
N GLY A 80 6.92 0.32 14.28
CA GLY A 80 6.83 -0.87 15.13
C GLY A 80 5.40 -1.28 15.56
N ALA A 81 4.35 -0.68 15.00
CA ALA A 81 2.97 -1.06 15.33
C ALA A 81 2.64 -2.47 14.83
N ASP A 82 1.79 -3.19 15.56
CA ASP A 82 1.21 -4.46 15.13
C ASP A 82 -0.11 -4.19 14.40
N LEU A 83 -0.13 -4.43 13.10
CA LEU A 83 -1.27 -4.29 12.19
C LEU A 83 -1.58 -5.63 11.51
N ARG A 84 -1.13 -6.76 12.07
CA ARG A 84 -1.33 -8.08 11.45
C ARG A 84 -2.81 -8.34 11.21
N GLY A 85 -3.16 -8.72 9.99
CA GLY A 85 -4.54 -8.99 9.58
C GLY A 85 -5.49 -7.80 9.68
N ALA A 86 -5.00 -6.58 9.91
CA ALA A 86 -5.85 -5.39 9.96
C ALA A 86 -6.47 -5.10 8.59
N ASP A 87 -7.69 -4.58 8.58
CA ASP A 87 -8.32 -4.07 7.37
C ASP A 87 -8.00 -2.60 7.18
N LEU A 88 -7.14 -2.29 6.21
CA LEU A 88 -6.73 -0.95 5.79
C LEU A 88 -7.20 -0.67 4.35
N GLY A 89 -8.18 -1.41 3.84
CA GLY A 89 -8.67 -1.26 2.47
C GLY A 89 -9.07 0.18 2.18
N GLY A 90 -8.49 0.78 1.13
CA GLY A 90 -8.73 2.18 0.76
C GLY A 90 -8.27 3.23 1.77
N ALA A 91 -7.53 2.86 2.82
CA ALA A 91 -7.01 3.82 3.79
C ALA A 91 -6.00 4.79 3.15
N ASP A 92 -5.93 5.99 3.69
CA ASP A 92 -4.97 7.02 3.26
C ASP A 92 -3.80 7.07 4.24
N LEU A 93 -2.68 6.45 3.86
CA LEU A 93 -1.44 6.31 4.62
C LEU A 93 -0.31 7.17 4.03
N ARG A 94 -0.64 8.20 3.23
CA ARG A 94 0.38 9.03 2.57
C ARG A 94 1.35 9.63 3.57
N GLY A 95 2.64 9.44 3.34
CA GLY A 95 3.70 9.94 4.20
C GLY A 95 3.73 9.37 5.63
N ALA A 96 2.96 8.30 5.92
CA ALA A 96 2.99 7.66 7.23
C ALA A 96 4.35 6.97 7.46
N ASP A 97 4.78 6.93 8.72
CA ASP A 97 5.98 6.21 9.15
C ASP A 97 5.56 4.83 9.68
N LEU A 98 5.77 3.78 8.88
CA LEU A 98 5.46 2.37 9.15
C LEU A 98 6.76 1.54 9.34
N ARG A 99 7.90 2.17 9.63
CA ARG A 99 9.16 1.44 9.82
C ARG A 99 9.02 0.35 10.88
N ASP A 100 9.57 -0.82 10.62
CA ASP A 100 9.49 -1.99 11.51
C ASP A 100 8.06 -2.45 11.86
N ALA A 101 7.02 -1.91 11.22
CA ALA A 101 5.63 -2.27 11.52
C ALA A 101 5.30 -3.69 11.00
N ASN A 102 4.40 -4.37 11.69
CA ASN A 102 3.96 -5.70 11.31
C ASN A 102 2.60 -5.65 10.62
N LEU A 103 2.60 -5.67 9.29
CA LEU A 103 1.43 -5.68 8.40
C LEU A 103 1.15 -7.09 7.82
N GLY A 104 1.66 -8.15 8.45
CA GLY A 104 1.47 -9.51 7.96
C GLY A 104 -0.01 -9.85 7.77
N ASP A 105 -0.38 -10.39 6.61
CA ASP A 105 -1.75 -10.71 6.21
C ASP A 105 -2.75 -9.52 6.23
N ALA A 106 -2.29 -8.28 6.35
CA ALA A 106 -3.15 -7.10 6.36
C ALA A 106 -3.80 -6.84 4.99
N ASN A 107 -5.01 -6.31 4.97
CA ASN A 107 -5.67 -5.87 3.75
C ASN A 107 -5.36 -4.40 3.46
N LEU A 108 -4.48 -4.12 2.50
CA LEU A 108 -4.15 -2.77 2.01
C LEU A 108 -4.73 -2.51 0.60
N GLY A 109 -5.73 -3.31 0.18
CA GLY A 109 -6.31 -3.20 -1.15
C GLY A 109 -6.81 -1.77 -1.44
N GLY A 110 -6.30 -1.15 -2.51
CA GLY A 110 -6.63 0.23 -2.89
C GLY A 110 -6.14 1.32 -1.92
N ALA A 111 -5.33 0.99 -0.91
CA ALA A 111 -4.80 1.97 0.02
C ALA A 111 -3.81 2.93 -0.66
N ASN A 112 -3.71 4.15 -0.16
CA ASN A 112 -2.76 5.13 -0.63
C ASN A 112 -1.55 5.21 0.31
N LEU A 113 -0.45 4.58 -0.08
CA LEU A 113 0.83 4.55 0.64
C LEU A 113 1.84 5.54 0.04
N GLY A 114 1.40 6.53 -0.74
CA GLY A 114 2.29 7.45 -1.43
C GLY A 114 3.23 8.18 -0.46
N GLY A 115 4.55 8.03 -0.66
CA GLY A 115 5.57 8.61 0.23
C GLY A 115 5.67 7.99 1.62
N ALA A 116 4.96 6.89 1.91
CA ALA A 116 5.04 6.22 3.20
C ALA A 116 6.40 5.54 3.39
N ASN A 117 6.89 5.48 4.64
CA ASN A 117 8.10 4.77 4.98
C ASN A 117 7.76 3.40 5.55
N LEU A 118 8.01 2.34 4.79
CA LEU A 118 7.80 0.92 5.14
C LEU A 118 9.15 0.20 5.36
N GLY A 119 10.22 0.94 5.66
CA GLY A 119 11.55 0.36 5.87
C GLY A 119 11.52 -0.74 6.94
N ASP A 120 12.06 -1.91 6.59
CA ASP A 120 12.08 -3.10 7.45
C ASP A 120 10.70 -3.61 7.94
N ALA A 121 9.59 -3.12 7.36
CA ALA A 121 8.25 -3.57 7.72
C ALA A 121 7.96 -5.00 7.24
N ASN A 122 7.12 -5.74 7.98
CA ASN A 122 6.66 -7.07 7.56
C ASN A 122 5.31 -6.98 6.83
N LEU A 123 5.28 -7.18 5.52
CA LEU A 123 4.07 -7.26 4.69
C LEU A 123 3.81 -8.68 4.17
N GLY A 124 4.38 -9.72 4.79
CA GLY A 124 4.19 -11.09 4.34
C GLY A 124 2.71 -11.47 4.26
N GLY A 125 2.24 -11.96 3.11
CA GLY A 125 0.83 -12.30 2.88
C GLY A 125 -0.14 -11.12 2.74
N ALA A 126 0.32 -9.87 2.85
CA ALA A 126 -0.55 -8.70 2.78
C ALA A 126 -1.17 -8.51 1.38
N ASN A 127 -2.39 -7.99 1.32
CA ASN A 127 -3.03 -7.63 0.06
C ASN A 127 -2.71 -6.17 -0.31
N LEU A 128 -1.88 -5.93 -1.32
CA LEU A 128 -1.56 -4.60 -1.87
C LEU A 128 -2.26 -4.33 -3.21
N GLY A 129 -3.25 -5.14 -3.58
CA GLY A 129 -3.91 -5.02 -4.87
C GLY A 129 -4.57 -3.64 -5.06
N GLY A 130 -4.24 -2.92 -6.13
CA GLY A 130 -4.72 -1.56 -6.35
C GLY A 130 -4.07 -0.48 -5.48
N ALA A 131 -3.17 -0.83 -4.56
CA ALA A 131 -2.53 0.15 -3.69
C ALA A 131 -1.61 1.09 -4.47
N ASN A 132 -1.51 2.35 -4.03
CA ASN A 132 -0.57 3.32 -4.58
C ASN A 132 0.70 3.37 -3.71
N LEU A 133 1.83 2.92 -4.24
CA LEU A 133 3.14 2.91 -3.58
C LEU A 133 4.07 4.02 -4.09
N GLY A 134 3.56 5.01 -4.84
CA GLY A 134 4.39 6.08 -5.42
C GLY A 134 5.21 6.84 -4.37
N GLY A 135 6.53 6.79 -4.47
CA GLY A 135 7.47 7.39 -3.53
C GLY A 135 7.59 6.68 -2.18
N ALA A 136 6.94 5.53 -2.00
CA ALA A 136 7.06 4.75 -0.77
C ALA A 136 8.46 4.12 -0.65
N ASP A 137 8.98 4.03 0.57
CA ASP A 137 10.24 3.36 0.86
C ASP A 137 9.97 1.97 1.46
N LEU A 138 10.22 0.91 0.69
CA LEU A 138 10.10 -0.49 1.10
C LEU A 138 11.47 -1.14 1.32
N GLY A 139 12.54 -0.35 1.52
CA GLY A 139 13.87 -0.88 1.74
C GLY A 139 13.92 -1.84 2.94
N GLY A 140 14.26 -3.11 2.68
CA GLY A 140 14.33 -4.14 3.74
C GLY A 140 12.99 -4.74 4.15
N ALA A 141 11.87 -4.27 3.58
CA ALA A 141 10.56 -4.81 3.87
C ALA A 141 10.43 -6.28 3.42
N ASN A 142 9.66 -7.08 4.16
CA ASN A 142 9.31 -8.45 3.78
C ASN A 142 8.00 -8.47 3.01
N LEU A 143 8.04 -8.71 1.69
CA LEU A 143 6.85 -8.84 0.82
C LEU A 143 6.53 -10.30 0.45
N GLY A 144 7.12 -11.28 1.14
CA GLY A 144 6.91 -12.70 0.82
C GLY A 144 5.43 -13.08 0.82
N GLY A 145 4.91 -13.47 -0.36
CA GLY A 145 3.51 -13.83 -0.54
C GLY A 145 2.52 -12.65 -0.51
N ALA A 146 2.99 -11.40 -0.54
CA ALA A 146 2.11 -10.24 -0.65
C ALA A 146 1.49 -10.13 -2.05
N ASP A 147 0.20 -9.82 -2.15
CA ASP A 147 -0.49 -9.64 -3.44
C ASP A 147 -0.19 -8.23 -4.01
N LEU A 148 0.71 -8.16 -5.00
CA LEU A 148 1.05 -6.93 -5.73
C LEU A 148 0.18 -6.73 -6.99
N GLY A 149 -0.87 -7.52 -7.15
CA GLY A 149 -1.74 -7.54 -8.31
C GLY A 149 -2.41 -6.18 -8.55
N GLY A 150 -2.03 -5.51 -9.63
CA GLY A 150 -2.66 -4.25 -10.02
C GLY A 150 -2.32 -3.08 -9.09
N VAL A 151 -1.16 -3.08 -8.42
CA VAL A 151 -0.62 -1.85 -7.79
C VAL A 151 -0.75 -0.66 -8.73
N ALA A 152 -1.28 0.46 -8.23
CA ALA A 152 -1.70 1.60 -9.05
C ALA A 152 -0.56 2.59 -9.33
N GLY A 153 0.53 2.53 -8.58
CA GLY A 153 1.67 3.45 -8.74
C GLY A 153 2.93 2.94 -8.05
N LEU A 154 4.05 3.05 -8.75
CA LEU A 154 5.40 2.68 -8.31
C LEU A 154 6.45 3.79 -8.60
N TRP A 155 6.02 4.96 -9.09
CA TRP A 155 6.94 6.06 -9.39
C TRP A 155 7.78 6.39 -8.16
N ASP A 156 9.09 6.54 -8.31
CA ASP A 156 10.05 6.88 -7.24
C ASP A 156 10.00 5.99 -5.99
N ALA A 157 9.30 4.85 -6.02
CA ALA A 157 9.28 3.92 -4.91
C ALA A 157 10.66 3.25 -4.77
N VAL A 158 11.13 3.08 -3.54
CA VAL A 158 12.31 2.28 -3.23
C VAL A 158 11.82 0.88 -2.91
N GLY A 159 12.15 -0.10 -3.75
CA GLY A 159 11.72 -1.48 -3.57
C GLY A 159 12.49 -2.25 -2.49
N ASP A 160 11.97 -3.41 -2.09
CA ASP A 160 12.58 -4.36 -1.15
C ASP A 160 13.80 -5.10 -1.73
N ARG A 161 14.07 -4.90 -3.03
CA ARG A 161 15.14 -5.56 -3.81
C ARG A 161 14.85 -7.02 -4.15
N VAL A 162 13.65 -7.52 -3.86
CA VAL A 162 13.23 -8.90 -4.16
C VAL A 162 11.99 -8.88 -5.05
N HIS A 163 10.86 -8.37 -4.55
CA HIS A 163 9.57 -8.34 -5.26
C HIS A 163 9.36 -7.02 -6.01
N ILE A 164 9.83 -5.91 -5.43
CA ILE A 164 9.87 -4.59 -6.06
C ILE A 164 11.33 -4.19 -6.19
N LYS A 165 11.74 -3.84 -7.41
CA LYS A 165 13.11 -3.43 -7.71
C LYS A 165 13.11 -2.07 -8.37
N SER A 166 14.02 -1.21 -7.93
CA SER A 166 14.13 0.17 -8.39
C SER A 166 15.52 0.44 -8.97
N LEU A 167 15.56 1.14 -10.10
CA LEU A 167 16.77 1.53 -10.82
C LEU A 167 16.68 3.02 -11.16
N GLN A 168 17.74 3.77 -10.88
CA GLN A 168 17.86 5.13 -11.41
C GLN A 168 18.62 5.10 -12.73
N ILE A 169 18.00 5.57 -13.82
CA ILE A 169 18.60 5.56 -15.15
C ILE A 169 18.48 6.94 -15.80
N GLU A 170 19.57 7.71 -15.70
CA GLU A 170 19.65 9.09 -16.17
C GLU A 170 18.47 9.93 -15.66
N THR A 171 17.50 10.22 -16.53
CA THR A 171 16.34 11.09 -16.27
C THR A 171 15.24 10.40 -15.48
N TRP A 172 15.04 9.09 -15.64
CA TRP A 172 13.89 8.39 -15.07
C TRP A 172 14.29 7.29 -14.10
N GLY A 173 13.56 7.25 -12.99
CA GLY A 173 13.47 6.06 -12.16
C GLY A 173 12.67 4.98 -12.91
N VAL A 174 13.15 3.74 -12.80
CA VAL A 174 12.48 2.54 -13.29
C VAL A 174 12.23 1.64 -12.10
N THR A 175 10.95 1.42 -11.78
CA THR A 175 10.54 0.53 -10.70
C THR A 175 9.72 -0.59 -11.29
N TYR A 176 9.99 -1.85 -10.94
CA TYR A 176 9.29 -2.99 -11.51
C TYR A 176 9.02 -4.09 -10.49
N THR A 177 7.94 -4.81 -10.75
CA THR A 177 7.56 -6.08 -10.12
C THR A 177 7.74 -7.22 -11.11
N ALA A 178 7.34 -8.44 -10.74
CA ALA A 178 7.36 -9.58 -11.65
C ALA A 178 6.46 -9.38 -12.89
N THR A 179 5.46 -8.49 -12.82
CA THR A 179 4.43 -8.32 -13.87
C THR A 179 4.38 -6.92 -14.45
N HIS A 180 4.74 -5.89 -13.68
CA HIS A 180 4.58 -4.49 -14.07
C HIS A 180 5.90 -3.73 -14.00
N MET A 181 6.03 -2.69 -14.82
CA MET A 181 7.13 -1.75 -14.75
C MET A 181 6.60 -0.33 -14.89
N GLN A 182 7.17 0.55 -14.08
CA GLN A 182 6.93 1.98 -14.09
C GLN A 182 8.16 2.71 -14.59
N ILE A 183 7.97 3.59 -15.57
CA ILE A 183 8.99 4.53 -16.04
C ILE A 183 8.37 5.92 -16.03
N GLY A 184 8.85 6.80 -15.14
CA GLY A 184 8.18 8.07 -14.86
C GLY A 184 6.71 7.88 -14.45
N CYS A 185 5.80 8.62 -15.10
CA CYS A 185 4.37 8.53 -14.80
C CYS A 185 3.64 7.39 -15.54
N GLN A 186 4.36 6.58 -16.33
CA GLN A 186 3.77 5.49 -17.12
C GLN A 186 3.94 4.16 -16.39
N LEU A 187 2.84 3.50 -16.05
CA LEU A 187 2.81 2.17 -15.47
C LEU A 187 2.12 1.22 -16.44
N HIS A 188 2.82 0.16 -16.84
CA HIS A 188 2.29 -0.86 -17.75
C HIS A 188 2.84 -2.23 -17.38
N THR A 189 2.23 -3.30 -17.89
CA THR A 189 2.81 -4.64 -17.77
C THR A 189 4.16 -4.71 -18.49
N LEU A 190 5.04 -5.61 -18.06
CA LEU A 190 6.33 -5.84 -18.72
C LEU A 190 6.15 -6.18 -20.20
N GLU A 191 5.22 -7.09 -20.51
CA GLU A 191 4.88 -7.47 -21.89
C GLU A 191 4.50 -6.25 -22.74
N ARG A 192 3.61 -5.40 -22.22
CA ARG A 192 3.15 -4.20 -22.92
C ARG A 192 4.28 -3.22 -23.17
N TRP A 193 5.17 -3.02 -22.20
CA TRP A 193 6.35 -2.18 -22.38
C TRP A 193 7.19 -2.62 -23.57
N TRP A 194 7.46 -3.92 -23.68
CA TRP A 194 8.29 -4.45 -24.75
C TRP A 194 7.64 -4.34 -26.13
N GLY A 195 6.30 -4.32 -26.18
CA GLY A 195 5.50 -4.19 -27.40
C GLY A 195 5.23 -2.77 -27.88
N PHE A 196 5.58 -1.72 -27.13
CA PHE A 196 5.30 -0.34 -27.58
C PHE A 196 6.05 0.04 -28.85
N SER A 197 5.34 0.69 -29.78
CA SER A 197 5.92 1.33 -30.95
C SER A 197 6.58 2.66 -30.61
N ASP A 198 7.49 3.11 -31.47
CA ASP A 198 8.15 4.40 -31.32
C ASP A 198 7.17 5.58 -31.24
N GLU A 199 6.06 5.50 -31.98
CA GLU A 199 5.01 6.52 -31.94
C GLU A 199 4.28 6.54 -30.60
N GLN A 200 3.97 5.36 -30.03
CA GLN A 200 3.36 5.27 -28.71
C GLN A 200 4.29 5.82 -27.63
N ILE A 201 5.58 5.49 -27.67
CA ILE A 201 6.58 6.02 -26.74
C ILE A 201 6.72 7.54 -26.87
N SER A 202 6.77 8.07 -28.10
CA SER A 202 6.89 9.50 -28.37
C SER A 202 5.73 10.33 -27.83
N ARG A 203 4.55 9.72 -27.67
CA ARG A 203 3.36 10.37 -27.08
C ARG A 203 3.41 10.43 -25.55
N MET A 204 4.28 9.66 -24.89
CA MET A 204 4.37 9.62 -23.43
C MET A 204 5.13 10.82 -22.85
N ASP A 205 6.26 11.19 -23.47
CA ASP A 205 7.08 12.35 -23.13
C ASP A 205 7.96 12.70 -24.35
N SER A 206 8.25 13.97 -24.57
CA SER A 206 9.04 14.43 -25.73
C SER A 206 10.47 13.88 -25.75
N ARG A 207 11.01 13.47 -24.59
CA ARG A 207 12.35 12.86 -24.45
C ARG A 207 12.31 11.33 -24.40
N ALA A 208 11.13 10.71 -24.35
CA ALA A 208 10.99 9.28 -24.07
C ALA A 208 11.59 8.39 -25.16
N LEU A 209 11.42 8.75 -26.44
CA LEU A 209 11.81 7.88 -27.53
C LEU A 209 13.31 7.62 -27.60
N GLU A 210 14.13 8.68 -27.51
CA GLU A 210 15.58 8.57 -27.56
C GLU A 210 16.12 7.73 -26.40
N TRP A 211 15.64 8.05 -25.19
CA TRP A 211 16.01 7.31 -23.98
C TRP A 211 15.58 5.84 -24.07
N TRP A 212 14.36 5.57 -24.53
CA TRP A 212 13.83 4.21 -24.63
C TRP A 212 14.65 3.36 -25.60
N ARG A 213 14.99 3.90 -26.78
CA ARG A 213 15.86 3.19 -27.75
C ARG A 213 17.22 2.84 -27.17
N ARG A 214 17.79 3.71 -26.34
CA ARG A 214 19.07 3.50 -25.67
C ARG A 214 18.99 2.46 -24.56
N TRP A 215 17.97 2.55 -23.70
CA TRP A 215 17.92 1.80 -22.45
C TRP A 215 17.07 0.53 -22.51
N LYS A 216 16.15 0.37 -23.48
CA LYS A 216 15.33 -0.84 -23.62
C LYS A 216 16.15 -2.14 -23.64
N PRO A 217 17.24 -2.28 -24.44
CA PRO A 217 18.02 -3.51 -24.45
C PRO A 217 18.69 -3.80 -23.10
N VAL A 218 19.14 -2.75 -22.41
CA VAL A 218 19.78 -2.84 -21.10
C VAL A 218 18.75 -3.24 -20.04
N LEU A 219 17.56 -2.64 -20.05
CA LEU A 219 16.46 -2.98 -19.14
C LEU A 219 16.02 -4.43 -19.31
N GLN A 220 15.89 -4.90 -20.55
CA GLN A 220 15.58 -6.30 -20.83
C GLN A 220 16.64 -7.24 -20.25
N GLN A 221 17.93 -6.91 -20.39
CA GLN A 221 19.01 -7.70 -19.81
C GLN A 221 19.00 -7.67 -18.28
N ILE A 222 18.81 -6.51 -17.65
CA ILE A 222 18.74 -6.38 -16.19
C ILE A 222 17.60 -7.23 -15.62
N ILE A 223 16.41 -7.11 -16.20
CA ILE A 223 15.22 -7.83 -15.74
C ILE A 223 15.37 -9.34 -15.98
N ALA A 224 16.01 -9.77 -17.06
CA ALA A 224 16.30 -11.18 -17.30
C ALA A 224 17.34 -11.75 -16.32
N MET A 225 18.34 -10.95 -15.92
CA MET A 225 19.40 -11.38 -15.00
C MET A 225 19.00 -11.30 -13.53
N SER A 226 18.07 -10.41 -13.19
CA SER A 226 17.58 -10.19 -11.82
C SER A 226 16.06 -9.97 -11.84
N PRO A 227 15.28 -10.99 -12.22
CA PRO A 227 13.82 -10.88 -12.24
C PRO A 227 13.31 -10.57 -10.83
N ALA A 228 12.24 -9.78 -10.74
CA ALA A 228 11.51 -9.64 -9.49
C ALA A 228 10.78 -10.95 -9.18
N GLU A 229 10.75 -11.35 -7.91
CA GLU A 229 9.99 -12.52 -7.48
C GLU A 229 8.48 -12.21 -7.52
N PRO A 230 7.64 -13.17 -7.97
CA PRO A 230 6.20 -13.00 -7.91
C PRO A 230 5.74 -12.91 -6.45
N GLY A 231 4.70 -12.11 -6.22
CA GLY A 231 4.04 -12.04 -4.92
C GLY A 231 3.05 -13.19 -4.72
N GLY A 232 2.13 -12.98 -3.79
CA GLY A 232 0.95 -13.83 -3.58
C GLY A 232 -0.22 -13.45 -4.48
N GLU A 233 0.03 -12.92 -5.69
CA GLU A 233 -1.04 -12.50 -6.59
C GLU A 233 -1.98 -13.67 -6.86
N LYS A 234 -3.27 -13.51 -6.54
CA LYS A 234 -4.27 -14.49 -6.92
C LYS A 234 -4.37 -14.47 -8.44
N GLN A 235 -4.17 -15.63 -9.08
CA GLN A 235 -4.47 -15.76 -10.51
C GLN A 235 -5.91 -15.26 -10.71
N ALA A 236 -6.11 -14.33 -11.65
CA ALA A 236 -7.45 -13.92 -12.01
C ALA A 236 -8.24 -15.18 -12.36
N GLU A 237 -9.36 -15.43 -11.68
CA GLU A 237 -10.30 -16.46 -12.12
C GLU A 237 -10.66 -16.11 -13.56
N GLU A 238 -10.24 -16.98 -14.49
CA GLU A 238 -10.64 -16.90 -15.89
C GLU A 238 -12.17 -16.84 -15.90
N PRO A 239 -12.80 -15.84 -16.55
CA PRO A 239 -14.25 -15.74 -16.54
C PRO A 239 -14.81 -17.07 -17.06
N ALA A 240 -15.67 -17.70 -16.27
CA ALA A 240 -16.27 -18.98 -16.61
C ALA A 240 -16.76 -18.92 -18.08
N PRO A 241 -16.46 -19.95 -18.89
CA PRO A 241 -16.81 -19.95 -20.30
C PRO A 241 -18.30 -19.62 -20.44
N ALA A 242 -18.61 -18.61 -21.26
CA ALA A 242 -19.98 -18.16 -21.46
C ALA A 242 -20.87 -19.36 -21.77
N GLU A 243 -21.93 -19.54 -20.98
CA GLU A 243 -22.90 -20.60 -21.21
C GLU A 243 -23.42 -20.50 -22.66
N PRO A 244 -23.50 -21.63 -23.39
CA PRO A 244 -23.98 -21.62 -24.76
C PRO A 244 -25.41 -21.07 -24.77
N VAL A 245 -25.60 -19.97 -25.52
CA VAL A 245 -26.92 -19.37 -25.73
C VAL A 245 -27.80 -20.43 -26.38
N ALA A 246 -28.79 -20.92 -25.62
CA ALA A 246 -29.80 -21.82 -26.15
C ALA A 246 -30.52 -21.14 -27.31
N GLU A 247 -30.22 -21.60 -28.52
CA GLU A 247 -30.93 -21.23 -29.74
C GLU A 247 -32.38 -21.68 -29.58
N ALA A 248 -33.27 -20.72 -29.32
CA ALA A 248 -34.69 -20.96 -29.24
C ALA A 248 -35.21 -21.32 -30.64
N ALA A 249 -35.30 -22.61 -30.91
CA ALA A 249 -36.04 -23.12 -32.06
C ALA A 249 -37.51 -22.73 -31.91
N LYS A 250 -37.98 -21.81 -32.76
CA LYS A 250 -39.35 -21.75 -33.30
C LYS A 250 -39.44 -20.79 -34.47
#